data_AF-A0A3N5ETG2-F1
#
_entry.id   AF-A0A3N5ETG2-F1
#
_cell.length_a   1.000
_cell.length_b   1.000
_cell.length_c   1.000
_cell.angle_alpha   90.00
_cell.angle_beta   90.00
_cell.angle_gamma   90.00
#
_symmetry.space_group_name_H-M   'P 1'
#
loop_
_entity.id
_entity.type
_entity.pdbx_description
1 polymer ?
#
loop_
_entity_poly.entity_id
_entity_poly.type
_entity_poly.pdbx_seq_one_letter_code
_entity_poly.pdbx_strand_id
1 'polypeptide(L)'
;MRLILKSHRISKGLVVDLGCGSGLLAEKLSAAGYHVLGIDASPAFISIARKRVPSARFRRGSLFKAALPRCAALVSTGEVLNYMFDPESSLKGLARLFRRVHAALEPGGLFLFDLADPGQVLSGRVVRGFTEGSDWVVLVDKKEDHQRHLLTRRIITFRKAGEKWRRGEEIHRQRLYEPSVVLRLLTRAGFHSRAFRRYGSFRLPEGHTAFLARKARVRGFSATDEHRSGNSGALPLTPST
;
A
#
# COMPACT_ATOMS: atom_id res chain seq x y z
N MET A 1 1.87 -10.02 5.17
CA MET A 1 2.81 -8.87 5.03
C MET A 1 4.26 -9.24 5.36
N ARG A 2 4.62 -9.61 6.61
CA ARG A 2 5.99 -9.97 7.02
C ARG A 2 6.73 -10.88 6.03
N LEU A 3 6.12 -11.99 5.59
CA LEU A 3 6.74 -12.94 4.67
C LEU A 3 7.07 -12.30 3.31
N ILE A 4 6.20 -11.44 2.79
CA ILE A 4 6.41 -10.70 1.54
C ILE A 4 7.59 -9.73 1.69
N LEU A 5 7.66 -8.99 2.80
CA LEU A 5 8.79 -8.08 3.05
C LEU A 5 10.12 -8.86 3.13
N LYS A 6 10.14 -9.98 3.87
CA LYS A 6 11.33 -10.84 3.99
C LYS A 6 11.76 -11.47 2.66
N SER A 7 10.83 -11.99 1.86
CA SER A 7 11.14 -12.54 0.52
C SER A 7 11.71 -11.47 -0.43
N HIS A 8 11.52 -10.21 -0.09
CA HIS A 8 12.03 -9.06 -0.82
C HIS A 8 13.24 -8.38 -0.16
N ARG A 9 13.93 -9.10 0.75
CA ARG A 9 15.14 -8.67 1.45
C ARG A 9 14.95 -7.43 2.32
N ILE A 10 13.72 -7.20 2.81
CA ILE A 10 13.39 -6.16 3.78
C ILE A 10 13.14 -6.87 5.11
N SER A 11 14.17 -7.02 5.93
CA SER A 11 14.10 -7.75 7.21
C SER A 11 13.99 -6.84 8.45
N LYS A 12 14.33 -5.55 8.30
CA LYS A 12 14.29 -4.52 9.34
C LYS A 12 14.03 -3.14 8.72
N GLY A 13 13.87 -2.13 9.56
CA GLY A 13 13.68 -0.73 9.14
C GLY A 13 12.25 -0.23 9.38
N LEU A 14 12.00 1.00 8.92
CA LEU A 14 10.70 1.65 9.06
C LEU A 14 9.73 1.15 7.96
N VAL A 15 8.53 0.74 8.39
CA VAL A 15 7.38 0.50 7.53
C VAL A 15 6.33 1.57 7.80
N VAL A 16 5.90 2.25 6.75
CA VAL A 16 4.80 3.24 6.83
C VAL A 16 3.50 2.60 6.34
N ASP A 17 2.47 2.63 7.16
CA ASP A 17 1.13 2.09 6.86
C ASP A 17 0.15 3.24 6.60
N LEU A 18 -0.22 3.44 5.33
CA LEU A 18 -1.14 4.49 4.88
C LEU A 18 -2.58 3.99 4.94
N GLY A 19 -3.43 4.68 5.69
CA GLY A 19 -4.75 4.20 6.07
C GLY A 19 -4.67 3.04 7.06
N CYS A 20 -3.87 3.21 8.12
CA CYS A 20 -3.58 2.12 9.06
C CYS A 20 -4.81 1.64 9.87
N GLY A 21 -5.92 2.39 9.84
CA GLY A 21 -7.13 2.07 10.58
C GLY A 21 -6.84 1.86 12.07
N SER A 22 -7.43 0.80 12.64
CA SER A 22 -7.28 0.43 14.05
C SER A 22 -5.91 -0.17 14.43
N GLY A 23 -4.95 -0.22 13.49
CA GLY A 23 -3.57 -0.65 13.75
C GLY A 23 -3.32 -2.15 13.69
N LEU A 24 -4.24 -2.96 13.13
CA LEU A 24 -4.09 -4.43 13.05
C LEU A 24 -2.84 -4.87 12.28
N LEU A 25 -2.50 -4.17 11.18
CA LEU A 25 -1.29 -4.47 10.43
C LEU A 25 -0.03 -3.99 11.18
N ALA A 26 -0.10 -2.81 11.80
CA ALA A 26 0.97 -2.26 12.63
C ALA A 26 1.34 -3.19 13.80
N GLU A 27 0.36 -3.82 14.44
CA GLU A 27 0.55 -4.81 15.51
C GLU A 27 1.38 -6.00 15.01
N LYS A 28 0.97 -6.60 13.88
CA LYS A 28 1.67 -7.74 13.27
C LYS A 28 3.08 -7.40 12.80
N LEU A 29 3.30 -6.20 12.28
CA LEU A 29 4.61 -5.74 11.82
C LEU A 29 5.54 -5.39 12.99
N SER A 30 5.02 -4.75 14.05
CA SER A 30 5.78 -4.43 15.25
C SER A 30 6.21 -5.71 15.97
N ALA A 31 5.31 -6.69 16.12
CA ALA A 31 5.63 -8.02 16.64
C ALA A 31 6.64 -8.80 15.79
N ALA A 32 6.82 -8.40 14.52
CA ALA A 32 7.83 -8.97 13.63
C ALA A 32 9.18 -8.24 13.66
N GLY A 33 9.33 -7.22 14.50
CA GLY A 33 10.58 -6.45 14.68
C GLY A 33 10.74 -5.23 13.77
N TYR A 34 9.69 -4.81 13.05
CA TYR A 34 9.74 -3.57 12.27
C TYR A 34 9.37 -2.36 13.12
N HIS A 35 9.96 -1.21 12.83
CA HIS A 35 9.40 0.06 13.29
C HIS A 35 8.22 0.42 12.40
N VAL A 36 7.10 0.83 13.01
CA VAL A 36 5.90 1.18 12.25
C VAL A 36 5.49 2.62 12.48
N LEU A 37 5.19 3.31 11.38
CA LEU A 37 4.45 4.57 11.38
C LEU A 37 3.10 4.36 10.68
N GLY A 38 2.01 4.39 11.43
CA GLY A 38 0.65 4.40 10.88
C GLY A 38 0.16 5.83 10.61
N ILE A 39 -0.48 6.05 9.46
CA ILE A 39 -1.12 7.32 9.11
C ILE A 39 -2.58 7.03 8.76
N ASP A 40 -3.51 7.74 9.40
CA ASP A 40 -4.95 7.61 9.11
C ASP A 40 -5.66 8.96 9.26
N ALA A 41 -6.72 9.19 8.48
CA ALA A 41 -7.49 10.43 8.56
C ALA A 41 -8.41 10.48 9.79
N SER A 42 -8.85 9.31 10.28
CA SER A 42 -9.82 9.17 11.36
C SER A 42 -9.17 9.35 12.74
N PRO A 43 -9.58 10.35 13.54
CA PRO A 43 -9.08 10.49 14.90
C PRO A 43 -9.45 9.29 15.79
N ALA A 44 -10.62 8.68 15.57
CA ALA A 44 -11.07 7.51 16.32
C ALA A 44 -10.16 6.30 16.06
N PHE A 45 -9.80 6.05 14.80
CA PHE A 45 -8.89 4.96 14.46
C PHE A 45 -7.49 5.18 15.00
N ILE A 46 -6.96 6.42 14.93
CA ILE A 46 -5.66 6.75 15.52
C ILE A 46 -5.66 6.50 17.04
N SER A 47 -6.75 6.84 17.74
CA SER A 47 -6.89 6.56 19.18
C SER A 47 -6.83 5.05 19.47
N ILE A 48 -7.58 4.25 18.71
CA ILE A 48 -7.58 2.78 18.84
C ILE A 48 -6.20 2.20 18.54
N ALA A 49 -5.55 2.64 17.46
CA ALA A 49 -4.27 2.13 17.01
C ALA A 49 -3.16 2.39 18.04
N ARG A 50 -3.14 3.56 18.67
CA ARG A 50 -2.20 3.90 19.77
C ARG A 50 -2.37 3.00 20.98
N LYS A 51 -3.62 2.69 21.36
CA LYS A 51 -3.90 1.76 22.46
C LYS A 51 -3.48 0.33 22.10
N ARG A 52 -3.73 -0.09 20.86
CA ARG A 52 -3.40 -1.43 20.37
C ARG A 52 -1.90 -1.67 20.29
N VAL A 53 -1.13 -0.68 19.81
CA VAL A 53 0.31 -0.84 19.56
C VAL A 53 1.09 0.35 20.15
N PRO A 54 1.26 0.43 21.48
CA PRO A 54 1.92 1.58 22.12
C PRO A 54 3.37 1.80 21.66
N SER A 55 4.04 0.75 21.18
CA SER A 55 5.42 0.81 20.65
C SER A 55 5.52 1.38 19.23
N ALA A 56 4.41 1.48 18.50
CA ALA A 56 4.37 2.06 17.15
C ALA A 56 4.00 3.55 17.18
N ARG A 57 4.34 4.27 16.11
CA ARG A 57 4.00 5.69 15.97
C ARG A 57 2.75 5.85 15.12
N PHE A 58 1.85 6.75 15.51
CA PHE A 58 0.62 7.02 14.77
C PHE A 58 0.38 8.51 14.58
N ARG A 59 0.09 8.91 13.33
CA ARG A 59 -0.18 10.30 12.94
C ARG A 59 -1.54 10.42 12.28
N ARG A 60 -2.34 11.39 12.73
CA ARG A 60 -3.55 11.77 12.01
C ARG A 60 -3.17 12.55 10.76
N GLY A 61 -3.73 12.20 9.60
CA GLY A 61 -3.52 12.97 8.38
C GLY A 61 -4.06 12.28 7.14
N SER A 62 -4.26 13.08 6.09
CA SER A 62 -4.55 12.56 4.75
C SER A 62 -3.33 11.85 4.18
N LEU A 63 -3.52 10.67 3.62
CA LEU A 63 -2.47 9.93 2.90
C LEU A 63 -1.92 10.71 1.70
N PHE A 64 -2.73 11.60 1.09
CA PHE A 64 -2.30 12.42 -0.06
C PHE A 64 -1.40 13.58 0.35
N LYS A 65 -1.46 14.04 1.61
CA LYS A 65 -0.77 15.24 2.10
C LYS A 65 0.28 14.96 3.17
N ALA A 66 0.13 13.90 3.96
CA ALA A 66 0.98 13.62 5.11
C ALA A 66 2.45 13.41 4.72
N ALA A 67 3.38 14.05 5.42
CA ALA A 67 4.82 13.89 5.17
C ALA A 67 5.26 12.44 5.36
N LEU A 68 5.92 11.87 4.35
CA LEU A 68 6.41 10.50 4.33
C LEU A 68 7.92 10.50 4.65
N PRO A 69 8.36 9.94 5.79
CA PRO A 69 9.77 9.82 6.10
C PRO A 69 10.46 8.79 5.20
N ARG A 70 11.80 8.82 5.15
CA ARG A 70 12.54 7.74 4.49
C ARG A 70 12.22 6.40 5.15
N CYS A 71 11.93 5.38 4.35
CA CYS A 71 11.47 4.09 4.85
C CYS A 71 11.87 2.93 3.93
N ALA A 72 11.94 1.74 4.52
CA ALA A 72 12.25 0.50 3.80
C ALA A 72 11.02 -0.01 3.04
N ALA A 73 9.82 0.19 3.59
CA ALA A 73 8.58 -0.15 2.92
C ALA A 73 7.43 0.82 3.25
N LEU A 74 6.51 0.93 2.29
CA LEU A 74 5.20 1.56 2.44
C LEU A 74 4.13 0.51 2.15
N VAL A 75 3.06 0.52 2.93
CA VAL A 75 1.91 -0.37 2.75
C VAL A 75 0.62 0.44 2.81
N SER A 76 -0.41 -0.01 2.08
CA SER A 76 -1.75 0.59 2.08
C SER A 76 -2.76 -0.49 1.73
N THR A 77 -3.25 -1.22 2.74
CA THR A 77 -4.10 -2.41 2.52
C THR A 77 -5.53 -2.21 2.99
N GLY A 78 -6.49 -2.83 2.31
CA GLY A 78 -7.91 -2.65 2.57
C GLY A 78 -8.54 -1.56 1.70
N GLU A 79 -8.08 -1.42 0.46
CA GLU A 79 -8.67 -0.54 -0.56
C GLU A 79 -8.66 0.96 -0.16
N VAL A 80 -7.74 1.33 0.72
CA VAL A 80 -7.66 2.67 1.33
C VAL A 80 -7.65 3.76 0.26
N LEU A 81 -6.91 3.55 -0.83
CA LEU A 81 -6.73 4.54 -1.89
C LEU A 81 -7.98 4.69 -2.78
N ASN A 82 -8.96 3.79 -2.70
CA ASN A 82 -10.21 3.91 -3.42
C ASN A 82 -11.18 4.91 -2.77
N TYR A 83 -11.02 5.20 -1.47
CA TYR A 83 -11.95 6.05 -0.74
C TYR A 83 -11.89 7.51 -1.19
N MET A 84 -13.07 8.10 -1.36
CA MET A 84 -13.26 9.45 -1.88
C MET A 84 -13.42 10.53 -0.80
N PHE A 85 -12.84 10.31 0.39
CA PHE A 85 -12.95 11.27 1.50
C PHE A 85 -12.01 12.48 1.36
N ASP A 86 -11.01 12.40 0.49
CA ASP A 86 -10.08 13.51 0.21
C ASP A 86 -10.37 14.10 -1.17
N PRO A 87 -10.40 15.43 -1.34
CA PRO A 87 -10.51 16.07 -2.66
C PRO A 87 -9.43 15.65 -3.65
N GLU A 88 -8.24 15.23 -3.17
CA GLU A 88 -7.17 14.71 -4.02
C GLU A 88 -7.39 13.24 -4.45
N SER A 89 -8.47 12.56 -4.01
CA SER A 89 -8.84 11.19 -4.41
C SER A 89 -9.24 11.10 -5.90
N SER A 90 -8.24 11.22 -6.76
CA SER A 90 -8.32 11.27 -8.21
C SER A 90 -7.10 10.57 -8.83
N LEU A 91 -7.12 10.31 -10.13
CA LEU A 91 -5.95 9.78 -10.84
C LEU A 91 -4.72 10.70 -10.72
N LYS A 92 -4.94 12.03 -10.73
CA LYS A 92 -3.86 13.02 -10.57
C LYS A 92 -3.26 13.00 -9.17
N GLY A 93 -4.10 12.91 -8.14
CA GLY A 93 -3.65 12.79 -6.76
C GLY A 93 -2.95 11.45 -6.50
N LEU A 94 -3.44 10.37 -7.07
CA LEU A 94 -2.78 9.05 -7.01
C LEU A 94 -1.39 9.08 -7.67
N ALA A 95 -1.28 9.70 -8.85
CA ALA A 95 0.02 9.90 -9.51
C ALA A 95 0.99 10.72 -8.63
N ARG A 96 0.49 11.78 -7.98
CA ARG A 96 1.29 12.61 -7.05
C ARG A 96 1.73 11.80 -5.82
N LEU A 97 0.82 11.01 -5.24
CA LEU A 97 1.11 10.12 -4.12
C LEU A 97 2.20 9.12 -4.50
N PHE A 98 2.10 8.45 -5.65
CA PHE A 98 3.10 7.47 -6.09
C PHE A 98 4.49 8.10 -6.24
N ARG A 99 4.60 9.32 -6.76
CA ARG A 99 5.90 10.04 -6.79
C ARG A 99 6.46 10.30 -5.39
N ARG A 100 5.61 10.69 -4.44
CA ARG A 100 6.01 10.94 -3.04
C ARG A 100 6.43 9.66 -2.33
N VAL A 101 5.69 8.56 -2.55
CA VAL A 101 6.03 7.22 -2.06
C VAL A 101 7.37 6.78 -2.66
N HIS A 102 7.58 6.95 -3.96
CA HIS A 102 8.85 6.63 -4.61
C HIS A 102 10.01 7.43 -4.01
N ALA A 103 9.83 8.73 -3.76
CA ALA A 103 10.84 9.57 -3.16
C ALA A 103 11.19 9.13 -1.71
N ALA A 104 10.19 8.77 -0.92
CA ALA A 104 10.36 8.32 0.46
C ALA A 104 11.03 6.94 0.59
N LEU A 105 10.81 6.04 -0.38
CA LEU A 105 11.41 4.70 -0.31
C LEU A 105 12.94 4.75 -0.45
N GLU A 106 13.61 3.95 0.37
CA GLU A 106 15.02 3.61 0.19
C GLU A 106 15.24 2.87 -1.14
N PRO A 107 16.44 2.93 -1.75
CA PRO A 107 16.78 2.11 -2.90
C PRO A 107 16.52 0.62 -2.63
N GLY A 108 15.78 -0.04 -3.53
CA GLY A 108 15.33 -1.42 -3.31
C GLY A 108 14.10 -1.57 -2.41
N GLY A 109 13.56 -0.49 -1.86
CA GLY A 109 12.36 -0.45 -1.03
C GLY A 109 11.09 -0.82 -1.79
N LEU A 110 10.03 -1.11 -1.03
CA LEU A 110 8.78 -1.67 -1.54
C LEU A 110 7.57 -0.81 -1.18
N PHE A 111 6.69 -0.58 -2.15
CA PHE A 111 5.32 -0.15 -1.92
C PHE A 111 4.35 -1.30 -2.23
N LEU A 112 3.51 -1.67 -1.26
CA LEU A 112 2.53 -2.75 -1.39
C LEU A 112 1.13 -2.26 -1.03
N PHE A 113 0.19 -2.37 -1.94
CA PHE A 113 -1.18 -1.90 -1.71
C PHE A 113 -2.18 -2.70 -2.52
N ASP A 114 -3.46 -2.63 -2.15
CA ASP A 114 -4.57 -3.20 -2.91
C ASP A 114 -5.62 -2.16 -3.25
N LEU A 115 -6.35 -2.44 -4.32
CA LEU A 115 -7.45 -1.62 -4.81
C LEU A 115 -8.65 -2.49 -5.16
N ALA A 116 -9.82 -1.89 -5.01
CA ALA A 116 -11.03 -2.30 -5.71
C ALA A 116 -10.91 -1.91 -7.21
N ASP A 117 -11.07 -2.88 -8.10
CA ASP A 117 -11.13 -2.70 -9.55
C ASP A 117 -12.59 -2.81 -10.08
N PRO A 118 -12.86 -2.31 -11.31
CA PRO A 118 -14.18 -2.39 -11.93
C PRO A 118 -14.66 -3.82 -12.19
N GLY A 119 -15.99 -3.99 -12.29
CA GLY A 119 -16.62 -5.27 -12.59
C GLY A 119 -16.95 -6.12 -11.36
N GLN A 120 -17.05 -5.51 -10.18
CA GLN A 120 -17.48 -6.19 -8.95
C GLN A 120 -18.98 -6.47 -8.92
N VAL A 121 -19.78 -5.62 -9.56
CA VAL A 121 -21.23 -5.76 -9.63
C VAL A 121 -21.70 -5.51 -11.06
N LEU A 122 -22.50 -6.43 -11.62
CA LEU A 122 -23.08 -6.25 -12.94
C LEU A 122 -23.96 -4.98 -13.01
N SER A 123 -23.93 -4.28 -14.15
CA SER A 123 -24.69 -3.05 -14.35
C SER A 123 -26.18 -3.24 -14.05
N GLY A 124 -26.77 -2.27 -13.35
CA GLY A 124 -28.17 -2.32 -12.92
C GLY A 124 -28.49 -3.31 -11.78
N ARG A 125 -27.51 -4.06 -11.28
CA ARG A 125 -27.69 -5.01 -10.17
C ARG A 125 -27.26 -4.42 -8.82
N VAL A 126 -27.74 -5.05 -7.76
CA VAL A 126 -27.28 -4.85 -6.38
C VAL A 126 -26.89 -6.21 -5.83
N VAL A 127 -25.66 -6.36 -5.37
CA VAL A 127 -25.22 -7.57 -4.67
C VAL A 127 -25.42 -7.34 -3.17
N ARG A 128 -26.09 -8.26 -2.50
CA ARG A 128 -26.33 -8.21 -1.06
C ARG A 128 -25.68 -9.41 -0.40
N GLY A 129 -25.16 -9.21 0.80
CA GLY A 129 -24.62 -10.28 1.61
C GLY A 129 -24.59 -9.88 3.08
N PHE A 130 -24.34 -10.85 3.94
CA PHE A 130 -24.11 -10.60 5.36
C PHE A 130 -23.03 -11.53 5.90
N THR A 131 -22.50 -11.15 7.04
CA THR A 131 -21.63 -11.99 7.87
C THR A 131 -22.01 -11.74 9.31
N GLU A 132 -22.01 -12.77 10.13
CA GLU A 132 -22.38 -12.66 11.53
C GLU A 132 -21.43 -13.45 12.43
N GLY A 133 -21.39 -13.03 13.68
CA GLY A 133 -20.85 -13.77 14.80
C GLY A 133 -21.92 -13.88 15.90
N SER A 134 -21.53 -14.42 17.05
CA SER A 134 -22.45 -14.62 18.18
C SER A 134 -23.07 -13.33 18.73
N ASP A 135 -22.39 -12.19 18.58
CA ASP A 135 -22.78 -10.90 19.15
C ASP A 135 -22.74 -9.74 18.14
N TRP A 136 -22.59 -10.01 16.84
CA TRP A 136 -22.61 -9.00 15.80
C TRP A 136 -23.11 -9.52 14.45
N VAL A 137 -23.71 -8.64 13.65
CA VAL A 137 -24.09 -8.90 12.25
C VAL A 137 -23.65 -7.71 11.41
N VAL A 138 -23.10 -7.98 10.24
CA VAL A 138 -22.77 -6.96 9.22
C VAL A 138 -23.47 -7.34 7.93
N LEU A 139 -24.38 -6.49 7.46
CA LEU A 139 -25.00 -6.60 6.15
C LEU A 139 -24.35 -5.61 5.20
N VAL A 140 -24.13 -6.02 3.96
CA VAL A 140 -23.50 -5.18 2.93
C VAL A 140 -24.30 -5.28 1.63
N ASP A 141 -24.78 -4.13 1.17
CA ASP A 141 -25.28 -3.96 -0.19
C ASP A 141 -24.20 -3.28 -1.03
N LYS A 142 -23.94 -3.79 -2.23
CA LYS A 142 -22.99 -3.23 -3.20
C LYS A 142 -23.69 -2.87 -4.50
N LYS A 143 -23.44 -1.66 -4.99
CA LYS A 143 -23.86 -1.21 -6.32
C LYS A 143 -22.69 -0.54 -7.03
N GLU A 144 -22.51 -0.85 -8.30
CA GLU A 144 -21.48 -0.25 -9.14
C GLU A 144 -22.10 0.63 -10.23
N ASP A 145 -21.58 1.84 -10.37
CA ASP A 145 -21.80 2.73 -11.51
C ASP A 145 -20.61 2.61 -12.46
N HIS A 146 -20.83 1.93 -13.57
CA HIS A 146 -19.81 1.59 -14.56
C HIS A 146 -19.34 2.83 -15.34
N GLN A 147 -20.23 3.81 -15.57
CA GLN A 147 -19.88 5.04 -16.30
C GLN A 147 -19.02 5.97 -15.43
N ARG A 148 -19.29 6.02 -14.13
CA ARG A 148 -18.56 6.86 -13.18
C ARG A 148 -17.39 6.16 -12.50
N HIS A 149 -17.21 4.86 -12.75
CA HIS A 149 -16.27 3.98 -12.05
C HIS A 149 -16.38 4.14 -10.53
N LEU A 150 -17.60 3.98 -10.02
CA LEU A 150 -17.93 4.21 -8.61
C LEU A 150 -18.60 2.99 -7.99
N LEU A 151 -18.01 2.46 -6.93
CA LEU A 151 -18.63 1.46 -6.07
C LEU A 151 -19.23 2.16 -4.85
N THR A 152 -20.52 1.91 -4.61
CA THR A 152 -21.21 2.30 -3.38
C THR A 152 -21.48 1.05 -2.56
N ARG A 153 -21.01 1.03 -1.31
CA ARG A 153 -21.27 -0.02 -0.34
C ARG A 153 -22.11 0.57 0.79
N ARG A 154 -23.32 0.06 0.99
CA ARG A 154 -24.14 0.38 2.17
C ARG A 154 -23.91 -0.73 3.19
N ILE A 155 -23.44 -0.36 4.36
CA ILE A 155 -23.07 -1.28 5.43
C ILE A 155 -24.01 -1.03 6.60
N ILE A 156 -24.72 -2.07 7.03
CA ILE A 156 -25.56 -2.04 8.22
C ILE A 156 -24.91 -2.96 9.24
N THR A 157 -24.66 -2.44 10.44
CA THR A 157 -24.11 -3.23 11.53
C THR A 157 -25.14 -3.41 12.63
N PHE A 158 -25.19 -4.58 13.21
CA PHE A 158 -25.85 -4.84 14.48
C PHE A 158 -24.81 -5.37 15.44
N ARG A 159 -24.79 -4.87 16.67
CA ARG A 159 -23.93 -5.41 17.74
C ARG A 159 -24.72 -5.55 19.02
N LYS A 160 -24.50 -6.63 19.76
CA LYS A 160 -25.12 -6.85 21.06
C LYS A 160 -24.63 -5.79 22.04
N ALA A 161 -25.55 -5.31 22.88
CA ALA A 161 -25.34 -4.28 23.89
C ALA A 161 -26.21 -4.64 25.11
N GLY A 162 -25.69 -5.54 25.95
CA GLY A 162 -26.47 -6.23 26.98
C GLY A 162 -27.54 -7.12 26.34
N GLU A 163 -28.78 -7.00 26.82
CA GLU A 163 -29.95 -7.73 26.26
C GLU A 163 -30.51 -7.10 24.97
N LYS A 164 -29.94 -5.97 24.51
CA LYS A 164 -30.40 -5.24 23.33
C LYS A 164 -29.39 -5.32 22.19
N TRP A 165 -29.82 -4.93 20.99
CA TRP A 165 -28.95 -4.76 19.83
C TRP A 165 -28.85 -3.29 19.45
N ARG A 166 -27.65 -2.82 19.12
CA ARG A 166 -27.42 -1.50 18.55
C ARG A 166 -27.21 -1.62 17.05
N ARG A 167 -28.04 -0.90 16.28
CA ARG A 167 -27.90 -0.77 14.83
C ARG A 167 -27.00 0.41 14.47
N GLY A 168 -26.12 0.24 13.50
CA GLY A 168 -25.35 1.27 12.82
C GLY A 168 -25.55 1.18 11.31
N GLU A 169 -25.32 2.29 10.61
CA GLU A 169 -25.41 2.34 9.16
C GLU A 169 -24.36 3.30 8.59
N GLU A 170 -23.64 2.84 7.56
CA GLU A 170 -22.56 3.57 6.91
C GLU A 170 -22.67 3.42 5.39
N ILE A 171 -22.30 4.46 4.65
CA ILE A 171 -22.26 4.43 3.17
C ILE A 171 -20.85 4.76 2.72
N HIS A 172 -20.19 3.78 2.13
CA HIS A 172 -18.83 3.90 1.60
C HIS A 172 -18.89 4.13 0.10
N ARG A 173 -18.21 5.16 -0.37
CA ARG A 173 -18.06 5.48 -1.79
C ARG A 173 -16.60 5.34 -2.19
N GLN A 174 -16.37 4.49 -3.18
CA GLN A 174 -15.05 4.10 -3.64
C GLN A 174 -14.93 4.31 -5.14
N ARG A 175 -13.93 5.10 -5.54
CA ARG A 175 -13.55 5.19 -6.95
C ARG A 175 -12.83 3.91 -7.34
N LEU A 176 -13.27 3.28 -8.41
CA LEU A 176 -12.65 2.08 -8.97
C LEU A 176 -11.55 2.49 -9.94
N TYR A 177 -10.45 1.73 -9.92
CA TYR A 177 -9.30 1.99 -10.77
C TYR A 177 -8.96 0.77 -11.60
N GLU A 178 -8.90 0.94 -12.91
CA GLU A 178 -8.41 -0.08 -13.82
C GLU A 178 -6.96 -0.46 -13.49
N PRO A 179 -6.64 -1.76 -13.27
CA PRO A 179 -5.29 -2.18 -12.90
C PRO A 179 -4.22 -1.73 -13.90
N SER A 180 -4.54 -1.71 -15.20
CA SER A 180 -3.63 -1.26 -16.24
C SER A 180 -3.29 0.24 -16.11
N VAL A 181 -4.24 1.07 -15.70
CA VAL A 181 -4.03 2.51 -15.45
C VAL A 181 -3.09 2.70 -14.27
N VAL A 182 -3.33 1.96 -13.18
CA VAL A 182 -2.51 2.04 -11.95
C VAL A 182 -1.07 1.63 -12.23
N LEU A 183 -0.85 0.54 -12.99
CA LEU A 183 0.50 0.12 -13.41
C LEU A 183 1.21 1.22 -14.22
N ARG A 184 0.52 1.88 -15.16
CA ARG A 184 1.11 3.00 -15.92
C ARG A 184 1.50 4.17 -15.01
N LEU A 185 0.68 4.49 -14.00
CA LEU A 185 1.00 5.55 -13.03
C LEU A 185 2.22 5.20 -12.17
N LEU A 186 2.34 3.94 -11.74
CA LEU A 186 3.51 3.45 -10.98
C LEU A 186 4.79 3.52 -11.83
N THR A 187 4.73 3.06 -13.09
CA THR A 187 5.88 3.16 -14.01
C THR A 187 6.31 4.61 -14.21
N ARG A 188 5.36 5.54 -14.42
CA ARG A 188 5.65 6.98 -14.54
C ARG A 188 6.25 7.59 -13.27
N ALA A 189 6.00 6.99 -12.11
CA ALA A 189 6.60 7.41 -10.84
C ALA A 189 7.99 6.81 -10.58
N GLY A 190 8.49 5.93 -11.47
CA GLY A 190 9.82 5.31 -11.39
C GLY A 190 9.82 3.90 -10.78
N PHE A 191 8.67 3.28 -10.58
CA PHE A 191 8.58 1.93 -10.02
C PHE A 191 8.71 0.84 -11.07
N HIS A 192 9.34 -0.27 -10.70
CA HIS A 192 9.11 -1.57 -11.31
C HIS A 192 7.95 -2.25 -10.58
N SER A 193 6.82 -2.42 -11.26
CA SER A 193 5.59 -2.87 -10.63
C SER A 193 4.94 -4.09 -11.28
N ARG A 194 4.24 -4.89 -10.48
CA ARG A 194 3.37 -5.96 -10.95
C ARG A 194 2.06 -5.99 -10.17
N ALA A 195 1.00 -6.40 -10.84
CA ALA A 195 -0.30 -6.70 -10.25
C ALA A 195 -0.42 -8.20 -9.92
N PHE A 196 -1.18 -8.53 -8.88
CA PHE A 196 -1.46 -9.91 -8.48
C PHE A 196 -2.73 -9.98 -7.61
N ARG A 197 -3.32 -11.18 -7.49
CA ARG A 197 -4.60 -11.40 -6.76
C ARG A 197 -4.46 -12.15 -5.44
N ARG A 198 -3.28 -12.12 -4.80
CA ARG A 198 -3.02 -12.84 -3.53
C ARG A 198 -1.91 -12.26 -2.66
N TYR A 199 -2.12 -12.14 -1.36
CA TYR A 199 -1.07 -11.88 -0.38
C TYR A 199 -0.56 -13.18 0.24
N GLY A 200 0.51 -13.75 -0.33
CA GLY A 200 0.97 -15.08 0.10
C GLY A 200 -0.09 -16.14 -0.23
N SER A 201 -0.59 -16.83 0.80
CA SER A 201 -1.69 -17.80 0.67
C SER A 201 -3.08 -17.16 0.62
N PHE A 202 -3.23 -15.91 1.07
CA PHE A 202 -4.53 -15.23 1.08
C PHE A 202 -4.91 -14.74 -0.32
N ARG A 203 -5.98 -15.30 -0.90
CA ARG A 203 -6.52 -14.84 -2.18
C ARG A 203 -7.39 -13.61 -1.95
N LEU A 204 -7.17 -12.55 -2.74
CA LEU A 204 -8.04 -11.39 -2.71
C LEU A 204 -9.43 -11.76 -3.24
N PRO A 205 -10.51 -11.13 -2.73
CA PRO A 205 -11.83 -11.29 -3.30
C PRO A 205 -11.85 -10.92 -4.79
N GLU A 206 -12.84 -11.42 -5.51
CA GLU A 206 -13.08 -10.99 -6.88
C GLU A 206 -13.26 -9.46 -6.97
N GLY A 207 -12.79 -8.87 -8.07
CA GLY A 207 -12.79 -7.43 -8.26
C GLY A 207 -11.78 -6.64 -7.41
N HIS A 208 -10.72 -7.32 -6.94
CA HIS A 208 -9.64 -6.70 -6.19
C HIS A 208 -8.27 -7.09 -6.76
N THR A 209 -7.39 -6.10 -6.84
CA THR A 209 -6.02 -6.27 -7.32
C THR A 209 -5.04 -5.68 -6.32
N ALA A 210 -4.02 -6.47 -5.96
CA ALA A 210 -2.87 -5.98 -5.23
C ALA A 210 -1.71 -5.63 -6.18
N PHE A 211 -0.92 -4.66 -5.77
CA PHE A 211 0.20 -4.11 -6.50
C PHE A 211 1.44 -4.15 -5.64
N LEU A 212 2.52 -4.62 -6.24
CA LEU A 212 3.85 -4.59 -5.66
C LEU A 212 4.70 -3.71 -6.55
N ALA A 213 5.15 -2.59 -6.00
CA ALA A 213 5.94 -1.58 -6.70
C ALA A 213 7.30 -1.44 -6.00
N ARG A 214 8.37 -1.71 -6.75
CA ARG A 214 9.74 -1.69 -6.23
C ARG A 214 10.50 -0.49 -6.77
N LYS A 215 11.16 0.24 -5.88
CA LYS A 215 12.17 1.24 -6.25
C LYS A 215 13.46 0.53 -6.64
N ALA A 216 14.06 0.90 -7.76
CA ALA A 216 15.34 0.32 -8.19
C ALA A 216 16.41 0.50 -7.10
N ARG A 217 17.31 -0.49 -6.99
CA ARG A 217 18.54 -0.31 -6.21
C ARG A 217 19.44 0.63 -6.99
N VAL A 218 20.09 1.57 -6.31
CA VAL A 218 21.20 2.31 -6.93
C VAL A 218 22.28 1.27 -7.21
N ARG A 219 22.69 1.11 -8.47
CA ARG A 219 23.89 0.33 -8.78
C ARG A 219 25.03 1.08 -8.12
N GLY A 220 25.70 0.47 -7.15
CA GLY A 220 26.96 1.02 -6.64
C GLY A 220 27.91 1.15 -7.83
N PHE A 221 28.59 2.28 -7.95
CA PHE A 221 29.79 2.36 -8.77
C PHE A 221 30.74 1.29 -8.22
N SER A 222 30.98 0.25 -9.00
CA SER A 222 32.02 -0.72 -8.71
C SER A 222 33.34 0.00 -8.96
N ALA A 223 34.07 0.34 -7.90
CA ALA A 223 35.46 0.78 -8.00
C ALA A 223 36.34 -0.41 -8.37
N THR A 224 36.25 -0.89 -9.62
CA THR A 224 37.11 -1.97 -10.15
C THR A 224 37.55 -1.77 -11.60
N ASP A 225 37.22 -0.65 -12.26
CA ASP A 225 37.60 -0.40 -13.67
C ASP A 225 38.74 0.63 -13.84
N GLU A 226 39.59 0.82 -12.83
CA GLU A 226 40.74 1.76 -12.92
C GLU A 226 42.13 1.12 -13.08
N HIS A 227 42.23 -0.18 -13.32
CA HIS A 227 43.52 -0.85 -13.56
C HIS A 227 43.54 -1.70 -14.83
N ARG A 228 43.22 -1.09 -15.99
CA ARG A 228 43.70 -1.56 -17.31
C ARG A 228 43.90 -0.40 -18.28
N SER A 229 44.84 0.48 -17.98
CA SER A 229 45.51 1.27 -19.01
C SER A 229 46.89 1.71 -18.50
N GLY A 230 47.93 1.34 -19.25
CA GLY A 230 49.29 1.82 -19.01
C GLY A 230 50.32 0.74 -18.68
N ASN A 231 50.50 -0.25 -19.54
CA ASN A 231 51.82 -0.87 -19.68
C ASN A 231 52.25 -0.84 -21.15
N SER A 232 52.91 0.25 -21.52
CA SER A 232 53.72 0.39 -22.73
C SER A 232 54.96 1.22 -22.38
N GLY A 233 55.98 0.57 -21.85
CA GLY A 233 57.35 1.08 -21.76
C GLY A 233 58.27 -0.02 -22.26
N ALA A 234 58.67 0.02 -23.53
CA ALA A 234 59.93 0.59 -23.99
C ALA A 234 61.09 -0.40 -23.87
N LEU A 235 61.47 -0.98 -25.01
CA LEU A 235 62.69 -1.75 -25.24
C LEU A 235 63.93 -0.84 -25.06
N PRO A 236 65.01 -1.31 -24.40
CA PRO A 236 66.26 -0.57 -24.38
C PRO A 236 67.06 -0.80 -25.68
N LEU A 237 67.38 0.30 -26.36
CA LEU A 237 68.41 0.37 -27.39
C LEU A 237 69.79 0.34 -26.69
N THR A 238 70.63 -0.62 -27.07
CA THR A 238 72.06 -0.64 -26.75
C THR A 238 72.84 0.24 -27.73
N PRO A 239 73.87 0.98 -27.28
CA PRO A 239 74.75 1.71 -28.19
C PRO A 239 75.87 0.82 -28.74
N SER A 240 76.34 1.24 -29.91
CA SER A 240 77.30 0.61 -30.83
C SER A 240 78.75 0.57 -30.36
N THR A 241 79.43 -0.54 -30.68
CA THR A 241 80.75 -0.62 -31.34
C THR A 241 80.82 -1.92 -32.14
#